data_AF-A0A1Q4BC15-F1
#
_entry.id   AF-A0A1Q4BC15-F1
#
_cell.length_a   1.000
_cell.length_b   1.000
_cell.length_c   1.000
_cell.angle_alpha   90.00
_cell.angle_beta   90.00
_cell.angle_gamma   90.00
#
_symmetry.space_group_name_H-M   'P 1'
#
loop_
_entity.id
_entity.type
_entity.pdbx_description
1 polymer ?
#
loop_
_entity_poly.entity_id
_entity_poly.type
_entity_poly.pdbx_seq_one_letter_code
_entity_poly.pdbx_strand_id
1 'polypeptide(L)'
;MNWKAIFFSLEGRIPRMSFWLGMLALLAVTLLILVPAGFFKWDPAIDPAPLYYRLLEFIVTLMLAYPSYAIMLKRLYDRNHPGTAAFAFVVLEIVAEGVNVVSPIETESGLTPLGWILMIPLIILLFALLIELGLRRGTRGPNRFGPDPLVTRS
;
A
#
# COMPACT_ATOMS: atom_id res chain seq x y z
N MET A 1 -8.89 19.99 0.61
CA MET A 1 -8.37 18.69 1.09
C MET A 1 -6.92 18.89 1.52
N ASN A 2 -6.55 18.59 2.77
CA ASN A 2 -5.20 18.81 3.28
C ASN A 2 -4.31 17.59 2.99
N TRP A 3 -3.51 17.66 1.91
CA TRP A 3 -2.64 16.56 1.49
C TRP A 3 -1.54 16.22 2.49
N LYS A 4 -0.99 17.22 3.18
CA LYS A 4 0.01 17.00 4.25
C LYS A 4 -0.58 16.13 5.36
N ALA A 5 -1.80 16.43 5.79
CA ALA A 5 -2.49 15.62 6.81
C ALA A 5 -2.84 14.21 6.30
N ILE A 6 -3.11 14.03 5.00
CA ILE A 6 -3.42 12.72 4.42
C ILE A 6 -2.19 11.82 4.36
N PHE A 7 -1.03 12.32 3.93
CA PHE A 7 0.16 11.49 3.74
C PHE A 7 1.10 11.46 4.95
N PHE A 8 1.12 12.50 5.77
CA PHE A 8 2.16 12.73 6.79
C PHE A 8 1.63 12.85 8.22
N SER A 9 0.41 12.39 8.49
CA SER A 9 -0.17 12.32 9.84
C SER A 9 -0.91 11.01 10.04
N LEU A 10 -0.84 10.46 11.26
CA LEU A 10 -1.59 9.27 11.66
C LEU A 10 -2.91 9.60 12.35
N GLU A 11 -3.19 10.89 12.54
CA GLU A 11 -4.32 11.35 13.34
C GLU A 11 -5.59 11.55 12.52
N GLY A 12 -6.72 11.35 13.19
CA GLY A 12 -8.04 11.62 12.66
C GLY A 12 -8.57 10.55 11.72
N ARG A 13 -9.62 10.92 10.98
CA ARG A 13 -10.41 10.02 10.14
C ARG A 13 -10.48 10.59 8.73
N ILE A 14 -10.49 9.71 7.73
CA ILE A 14 -10.67 10.13 6.33
C ILE A 14 -11.90 9.47 5.70
N PRO A 15 -12.69 10.24 4.91
CA PRO A 15 -13.79 9.66 4.16
C PRO A 15 -13.27 8.96 2.91
N ARG A 16 -14.15 8.14 2.31
CA ARG A 16 -13.85 7.29 1.16
C ARG A 16 -13.18 8.03 -0.02
N MET A 17 -13.64 9.24 -0.34
CA MET A 17 -13.07 10.01 -1.45
C MET A 17 -11.59 10.34 -1.23
N SER A 18 -11.20 10.72 -0.01
CA SER A 18 -9.80 11.02 0.31
C SER A 18 -8.94 9.78 0.37
N PHE A 19 -9.51 8.64 0.78
CA PHE A 19 -8.84 7.35 0.69
C PHE A 19 -8.48 7.05 -0.78
N TRP A 20 -9.45 7.06 -1.70
CA TRP A 20 -9.18 6.76 -3.11
C TRP A 20 -8.23 7.76 -3.76
N LEU A 21 -8.41 9.06 -3.53
CA LEU A 21 -7.49 10.07 -4.08
C LEU A 21 -6.07 9.91 -3.53
N GLY A 22 -5.91 9.57 -2.25
CA GLY A 22 -4.62 9.27 -1.66
C GLY A 22 -3.98 8.02 -2.27
N MET A 23 -4.72 6.91 -2.35
CA MET A 23 -4.23 5.65 -2.95
C MET A 23 -3.88 5.81 -4.43
N LEU A 24 -4.69 6.53 -5.20
CA LEU A 24 -4.41 6.82 -6.62
C LEU A 24 -3.18 7.71 -6.79
N ALA A 25 -2.95 8.67 -5.89
CA ALA A 25 -1.74 9.48 -5.91
C ALA A 25 -0.48 8.64 -5.62
N LEU A 26 -0.54 7.74 -4.63
CA LEU A 26 0.57 6.82 -4.36
C LEU A 26 0.82 5.88 -5.53
N LEU A 27 -0.25 5.31 -6.13
CA LEU A 27 -0.14 4.48 -7.32
C LEU A 27 0.50 5.24 -8.49
N ALA A 28 0.09 6.49 -8.72
CA ALA A 28 0.68 7.31 -9.78
C ALA A 28 2.18 7.54 -9.54
N VAL A 29 2.61 7.82 -8.31
CA VAL A 29 4.04 7.95 -7.96
C VAL A 29 4.78 6.65 -8.24
N THR A 30 4.24 5.50 -7.80
CA THR A 30 4.84 4.19 -8.08
C THR A 30 5.01 3.95 -9.58
N LEU A 31 3.96 4.16 -10.37
CA LEU A 31 4.01 3.95 -11.82
C LEU A 31 4.99 4.91 -12.50
N LEU A 32 5.03 6.19 -12.09
CA LEU A 32 5.95 7.18 -12.64
C LEU A 32 7.43 6.85 -12.41
N ILE A 33 7.74 6.09 -11.35
CA ILE A 33 9.12 5.66 -11.04
C ILE A 33 9.44 4.32 -11.71
N LEU A 34 8.57 3.32 -11.54
CA LEU A 34 8.87 1.94 -11.94
C LEU A 34 8.70 1.70 -13.44
N VAL A 35 7.69 2.29 -14.09
CA VAL A 35 7.45 2.06 -15.51
C VAL A 35 8.64 2.53 -16.38
N PRO A 36 9.20 3.75 -16.18
CA PRO A 36 10.40 4.16 -16.90
C PRO A 36 11.63 3.27 -16.63
N ALA A 37 11.79 2.81 -15.38
CA ALA A 37 12.88 1.91 -15.02
C ALA A 37 12.77 0.54 -15.72
N GLY A 38 11.54 0.07 -15.95
CA GLY A 38 11.25 -1.15 -16.70
C GLY A 38 11.72 -1.09 -18.15
N PHE A 39 11.64 0.07 -18.80
CA PHE A 39 12.11 0.24 -20.19
C PHE A 39 13.64 0.29 -20.32
N PHE A 40 14.38 0.35 -19.21
CA PHE A 40 15.82 0.42 -19.24
C PHE A 40 16.45 -0.97 -19.43
N LYS A 41 16.57 -1.42 -20.69
CA LYS A 41 17.27 -2.67 -21.07
C LYS A 41 16.77 -3.94 -20.35
N TRP A 42 15.48 -4.00 -20.02
CA TRP A 42 14.84 -5.19 -19.47
C TRP A 42 13.54 -5.44 -20.22
N ASP A 43 13.32 -6.69 -20.64
CA ASP A 43 12.05 -7.13 -21.21
C ASP A 43 11.33 -8.04 -20.21
N PRO A 44 10.33 -7.53 -19.46
CA PRO A 44 9.61 -8.31 -18.46
C PRO A 44 8.76 -9.44 -19.06
N ALA A 45 8.58 -9.49 -20.38
CA ALA A 45 7.86 -10.59 -21.05
C ALA A 45 8.73 -11.84 -21.24
N ILE A 46 10.06 -11.70 -21.16
CA ILE A 46 11.00 -12.76 -21.51
C ILE A 46 11.98 -13.03 -20.35
N ASP A 47 12.41 -11.98 -19.65
CA ASP A 47 13.44 -12.06 -18.60
C ASP A 47 12.90 -11.74 -17.20
N PRO A 48 13.36 -12.44 -16.15
CA PRO A 48 13.06 -12.09 -14.78
C PRO A 48 13.63 -10.71 -14.43
N ALA A 49 13.02 -10.04 -13.43
CA ALA A 49 13.45 -8.71 -13.02
C ALA A 49 14.93 -8.67 -12.60
N PRO A 50 15.75 -7.79 -13.20
CA PRO A 50 17.15 -7.65 -12.83
C PRO A 50 17.28 -7.02 -11.44
N LEU A 51 18.40 -7.27 -10.75
CA LEU A 51 18.60 -6.83 -9.37
C LEU A 51 18.39 -5.33 -9.16
N TYR A 52 18.82 -4.47 -10.09
CA TYR A 52 18.65 -3.02 -9.97
C TYR A 52 17.17 -2.61 -9.92
N TYR A 53 16.30 -3.29 -10.67
CA TYR A 53 14.88 -3.01 -10.71
C TYR A 53 14.22 -3.44 -9.39
N ARG A 54 14.55 -4.63 -8.90
CA ARG A 54 14.06 -5.16 -7.62
C ARG A 54 14.47 -4.27 -6.44
N LEU A 55 15.72 -3.80 -6.46
CA LEU A 55 16.21 -2.84 -5.47
C LEU A 55 15.45 -1.51 -5.53
N LEU A 56 15.21 -0.99 -6.74
CA LEU A 56 14.43 0.24 -6.93
C LEU A 56 13.01 0.08 -6.40
N GLU A 57 12.34 -1.02 -6.76
CA GLU A 57 10.99 -1.37 -6.27
C GLU A 57 10.96 -1.44 -4.75
N PHE A 58 11.91 -2.14 -4.13
CA PHE A 58 12.01 -2.21 -2.67
C PHE A 58 12.22 -0.84 -2.02
N ILE A 59 13.08 0.02 -2.59
CA ILE A 59 13.30 1.38 -2.09
C ILE A 59 12.00 2.21 -2.20
N VAL A 60 11.28 2.11 -3.33
CA VAL A 60 9.99 2.79 -3.51
C VAL A 60 8.97 2.31 -2.48
N THR A 61 8.90 0.98 -2.24
CA THR A 61 8.04 0.40 -1.20
C THR A 61 8.37 0.97 0.17
N LEU A 62 9.65 1.05 0.55
CA LEU A 62 10.06 1.64 1.84
C LEU A 62 9.70 3.13 1.93
N MET A 63 9.87 3.90 0.86
CA MET A 63 9.52 5.34 0.83
C MET A 63 8.01 5.55 0.96
N LEU A 64 7.20 4.68 0.34
CA LEU A 64 5.75 4.81 0.30
C LEU A 64 5.03 4.04 1.43
N ALA A 65 5.76 3.23 2.20
CA ALA A 65 5.22 2.46 3.33
C ALA A 65 4.51 3.35 4.36
N TYR A 66 5.17 4.45 4.77
CA TYR A 66 4.58 5.38 5.74
C TYR A 66 3.29 6.04 5.22
N PRO A 67 3.27 6.72 4.05
CA PRO A 67 2.04 7.35 3.58
C PRO A 67 0.93 6.34 3.24
N SER A 68 1.28 5.14 2.76
CA SER A 68 0.32 4.05 2.56
C SER A 68 -0.33 3.65 3.89
N TYR A 69 0.48 3.39 4.93
CA TYR A 69 0.00 3.10 6.27
C TYR A 69 -0.89 4.21 6.82
N ALA A 70 -0.45 5.47 6.72
CA ALA A 70 -1.18 6.63 7.23
C ALA A 70 -2.59 6.76 6.62
N ILE A 71 -2.74 6.52 5.31
CA ILE A 71 -4.03 6.54 4.63
C ILE A 71 -4.92 5.40 5.11
N MET A 72 -4.40 4.16 5.10
CA MET A 72 -5.16 2.98 5.51
C MET A 72 -5.58 3.03 6.98
N LEU A 73 -4.69 3.50 7.86
CA LEU A 73 -4.92 3.66 9.29
C LEU A 73 -6.10 4.60 9.55
N LYS A 74 -6.05 5.82 9.01
CA LYS A 74 -7.15 6.79 9.18
C LYS A 74 -8.46 6.31 8.57
N ARG A 75 -8.39 5.48 7.54
CA ARG A 75 -9.59 4.89 6.93
C ARG A 75 -10.16 3.76 7.79
N LEU A 76 -9.32 2.94 8.43
CA LEU A 76 -9.73 1.97 9.44
C LEU A 76 -10.32 2.65 10.68
N TYR A 77 -9.72 3.76 11.12
CA TYR A 77 -10.24 4.60 12.19
C TYR A 77 -11.62 5.16 11.86
N ASP A 78 -11.85 5.58 10.60
CA ASP A 78 -13.19 5.99 10.17
C ASP A 78 -14.25 4.89 10.30
N ARG A 79 -13.80 3.64 10.29
CA ARG A 79 -14.64 2.45 10.46
C ARG A 79 -14.65 1.89 11.88
N ASN A 80 -14.07 2.61 12.84
CA ASN A 80 -13.96 2.20 14.23
C ASN A 80 -13.12 0.92 14.46
N HIS A 81 -12.15 0.65 13.58
CA HIS A 81 -11.18 -0.45 13.68
C HIS A 81 -9.80 0.01 14.17
N PRO A 82 -9.03 -0.82 14.91
CA PRO A 82 -7.79 -0.42 15.57
C PRO A 82 -6.56 -0.21 14.67
N GLY A 83 -6.66 -0.39 13.34
CA GLY A 83 -5.54 -0.14 12.43
C GLY A 83 -4.56 -1.30 12.20
N THR A 84 -4.69 -2.39 12.96
CA THR A 84 -3.77 -3.54 12.94
C THR A 84 -3.63 -4.18 11.56
N ALA A 85 -4.73 -4.27 10.79
CA ALA A 85 -4.70 -4.83 9.45
C ALA A 85 -3.84 -4.00 8.47
N ALA A 86 -3.85 -2.67 8.59
CA ALA A 86 -2.99 -1.81 7.78
C ALA A 86 -1.51 -1.98 8.13
N PHE A 87 -1.21 -2.14 9.42
CA PHE A 87 0.16 -2.39 9.88
C PHE A 87 0.67 -3.74 9.38
N ALA A 88 -0.14 -4.80 9.55
CA ALA A 88 0.20 -6.14 9.06
C ALA A 88 0.42 -6.16 7.54
N PHE A 89 -0.40 -5.42 6.79
CA PHE A 89 -0.24 -5.30 5.34
C PHE A 89 1.10 -4.67 4.96
N VAL A 90 1.44 -3.50 5.51
CA VAL A 90 2.69 -2.81 5.18
C VAL A 90 3.92 -3.61 5.60
N VAL A 91 3.89 -4.25 6.77
CA VAL A 91 5.00 -5.11 7.20
C VAL A 91 5.16 -6.31 6.27
N LEU A 92 4.06 -6.97 5.91
CA LEU A 92 4.10 -8.13 5.02
C LEU A 92 4.56 -7.74 3.61
N GLU A 93 4.15 -6.58 3.11
CA GLU A 93 4.59 -6.00 1.83
C GLU A 93 6.10 -5.76 1.85
N ILE A 94 6.63 -5.09 2.87
CA ILE A 94 8.09 -4.85 3.02
C ILE A 94 8.87 -6.17 3.09
N VAL A 95 8.37 -7.15 3.84
CA VAL A 95 9.04 -8.46 3.97
C VAL A 95 9.00 -9.23 2.65
N ALA A 96 7.87 -9.21 1.94
CA ALA A 96 7.74 -9.84 0.62
C ALA A 96 8.73 -9.23 -0.39
N GLU A 97 8.82 -7.90 -0.44
CA GLU A 97 9.77 -7.20 -1.32
C GLU A 97 11.23 -7.42 -0.91
N GLY A 98 11.53 -7.48 0.39
CA GLY A 98 12.86 -7.83 0.88
C GLY A 98 13.28 -9.25 0.48
N VAL A 99 12.35 -10.22 0.56
CA VAL A 99 12.58 -11.59 0.07
C VAL A 99 12.73 -11.62 -1.45
N ASN A 100 11.97 -10.78 -2.17
CA ASN A 100 12.12 -10.61 -3.61
C ASN A 100 13.57 -10.19 -3.91
N VAL A 101 14.08 -9.08 -3.37
CA VAL A 101 15.46 -8.61 -3.63
C VAL A 101 16.55 -9.68 -3.46
N VAL A 102 16.46 -10.52 -2.43
CA VAL A 102 17.51 -11.53 -2.11
C VAL A 102 17.30 -12.88 -2.80
N SER A 103 16.17 -13.08 -3.50
CA SER A 103 15.88 -14.34 -4.18
C SER A 103 16.76 -14.51 -5.44
N PRO A 104 17.20 -15.73 -5.77
CA PRO A 104 18.01 -15.98 -6.97
C PRO A 104 17.31 -15.46 -8.25
N ILE A 105 18.07 -14.80 -9.12
CA ILE A 105 17.54 -14.22 -10.38
C ILE A 105 17.13 -15.32 -11.35
N GLU A 106 17.82 -16.47 -11.33
CA GLU A 106 17.58 -17.65 -12.18
C GLU A 106 16.32 -18.44 -11.82
N THR A 107 15.41 -17.89 -11.02
CA THR A 107 14.16 -18.58 -10.68
C THR A 107 13.26 -18.62 -11.93
N GLU A 108 13.42 -19.66 -12.75
CA GLU A 108 12.84 -19.85 -14.11
C GLU A 108 11.31 -19.70 -14.20
N SER A 109 10.60 -19.70 -13.07
CA SER A 109 9.12 -19.75 -13.04
C SER A 109 8.46 -18.69 -12.15
N GLY A 110 9.22 -17.71 -11.62
CA GLY A 110 8.66 -16.62 -10.82
C GLY A 110 9.13 -16.62 -9.36
N LEU A 111 8.20 -16.53 -8.41
CA LEU A 111 8.53 -16.39 -6.98
C LEU A 111 9.08 -17.71 -6.41
N THR A 112 10.04 -17.60 -5.49
CA THR A 112 10.51 -18.75 -4.68
C THR A 112 9.37 -19.30 -3.80
N PRO A 113 9.45 -20.53 -3.27
CA PRO A 113 8.43 -21.05 -2.35
C PRO A 113 8.16 -20.11 -1.16
N LEU A 114 9.22 -19.48 -0.61
CA LEU A 114 9.08 -18.47 0.44
C LEU A 114 8.36 -17.21 -0.08
N GLY A 115 8.69 -16.75 -1.29
CA GLY A 115 7.98 -15.65 -1.94
C GLY A 115 6.49 -15.92 -2.08
N TRP A 116 6.08 -17.13 -2.48
CA TRP A 116 4.68 -17.52 -2.56
C TRP A 116 3.97 -17.53 -1.20
N ILE A 117 4.63 -18.06 -0.17
CA ILE A 117 4.10 -18.09 1.20
C ILE A 117 3.81 -16.67 1.72
N LEU A 118 4.60 -15.68 1.32
CA LEU A 118 4.38 -14.28 1.70
C LEU A 118 3.34 -13.59 0.80
N MET A 119 3.39 -13.85 -0.50
CA MET A 119 2.52 -13.20 -1.49
C MET A 119 1.05 -13.59 -1.38
N ILE A 120 0.74 -14.87 -1.12
CA ILE A 120 -0.65 -15.32 -1.05
C ILE A 120 -1.43 -14.62 0.08
N PRO A 121 -0.95 -14.60 1.35
CA PRO A 121 -1.60 -13.83 2.41
C PRO A 121 -1.65 -12.33 2.13
N LEU A 122 -0.61 -11.78 1.49
CA LEU A 122 -0.57 -10.36 1.12
C LEU A 122 -1.70 -10.01 0.14
N ILE A 123 -1.90 -10.83 -0.89
CA ILE A 123 -2.99 -10.65 -1.87
C ILE A 123 -4.36 -10.79 -1.19
N ILE A 124 -4.55 -11.80 -0.33
CA ILE A 124 -5.80 -11.97 0.42
C ILE A 124 -6.09 -10.73 1.29
N LEU A 125 -5.08 -10.23 1.99
CA LEU A 125 -5.18 -9.05 2.83
C LEU A 125 -5.43 -7.78 2.00
N LEU A 126 -4.78 -7.64 0.84
CA LEU A 126 -5.01 -6.55 -0.11
C LEU A 126 -6.48 -6.50 -0.53
N PHE A 127 -7.04 -7.63 -0.97
CA PHE A 127 -8.45 -7.69 -1.38
C PHE A 127 -9.40 -7.40 -0.21
N ALA A 128 -9.12 -7.95 0.97
CA ALA A 128 -9.89 -7.66 2.17
C ALA A 128 -9.87 -6.16 2.52
N LEU A 129 -8.70 -5.52 2.49
CA LEU A 129 -8.55 -4.08 2.73
C LEU A 129 -9.18 -3.23 1.62
N LEU A 130 -9.12 -3.64 0.36
CA LEU A 130 -9.76 -2.92 -0.74
C LEU A 130 -11.28 -2.85 -0.55
N ILE A 131 -11.90 -3.98 -0.17
CA ILE A 131 -13.33 -4.05 0.15
C ILE A 131 -13.64 -3.24 1.41
N GLU A 132 -12.87 -3.45 2.48
CA GLU A 132 -13.10 -2.84 3.78
C GLU A 132 -12.92 -1.31 3.74
N LEU A 133 -11.85 -0.84 3.12
CA LEU A 133 -11.48 0.58 3.12
C LEU A 133 -12.13 1.32 1.94
N GLY A 134 -12.17 0.69 0.76
CA GLY A 134 -12.61 1.31 -0.48
C GLY A 134 -14.12 1.27 -0.71
N LEU A 135 -14.79 0.16 -0.39
CA LEU A 135 -16.19 -0.07 -0.79
C LEU A 135 -17.20 0.17 0.34
N ARG A 136 -16.84 -0.13 1.59
CA ARG A 136 -17.75 -0.01 2.73
C ARG A 136 -17.79 1.41 3.29
N ARG A 137 -18.91 1.76 3.95
CA ARG A 137 -19.15 3.12 4.49
C ARG A 137 -18.42 3.29 5.83
N GLY A 138 -18.03 4.52 6.13
CA GLY A 138 -17.55 4.94 7.45
C GLY A 138 -18.62 4.88 8.53
N THR A 139 -18.19 4.94 9.80
CA THR A 139 -19.07 5.12 10.96
C THR A 139 -19.71 6.51 10.91
N ARG A 140 -21.04 6.59 11.11
CA ARG A 140 -21.76 7.87 11.20
C ARG A 140 -21.49 8.53 12.54
N GLY A 141 -21.23 9.84 12.55
CA GLY A 141 -20.98 10.59 13.77
C GLY A 141 -19.59 10.35 14.37
N PRO A 142 -19.34 10.90 15.58
CA PRO A 142 -18.09 10.68 16.30
C PRO A 142 -17.86 9.20 16.64
N ASN A 143 -16.59 8.78 16.66
CA ASN A 143 -16.19 7.47 17.18
C ASN A 143 -14.93 7.62 18.06
N ARG A 144 -14.37 6.50 18.55
CA ARG A 144 -13.20 6.52 19.47
C ARG A 144 -11.93 7.15 18.87
N PHE A 145 -11.89 7.36 17.56
CA PHE A 145 -10.77 7.94 16.83
C PHE A 145 -11.03 9.39 16.39
N GLY A 146 -12.14 10.00 16.82
CA GLY A 146 -12.43 11.42 16.63
C GLY A 146 -13.78 11.72 15.97
N PRO A 147 -14.02 13.00 15.64
CA PRO A 147 -15.29 13.48 15.09
C PRO A 147 -15.56 12.93 13.67
N ASP A 148 -16.79 13.09 13.19
CA ASP A 148 -17.16 12.68 11.84
C ASP A 148 -16.36 13.48 10.78
N PRO A 149 -15.63 12.82 9.87
CA PRO A 149 -14.82 13.50 8.87
C PRO A 149 -15.62 14.21 7.78
N LEU A 150 -16.94 14.01 7.72
CA LEU A 150 -17.82 14.73 6.81
C LEU A 150 -18.33 16.05 7.40
N VAL A 151 -18.40 16.17 8.73
CA VAL A 151 -18.84 17.40 9.42
C VAL A 151 -17.75 18.46 9.39
N THR A 152 -16.48 18.05 9.43
CA THR A 152 -15.32 18.95 9.32
C THR A 152 -15.07 19.49 7.90
N ARG A 153 -15.99 19.23 6.94
CA ARG A 153 -15.92 19.68 5.54
C ARG A 153 -16.99 20.69 5.13
N SER A 154 -17.89 21.08 6.05
CA SER A 154 -18.88 22.15 5.81
C SER A 154 -18.25 23.52 5.92
#